data_AF-A0A5C7Z739-F1
#
_entry.id   AF-A0A5C7Z739-F1
#
_cell.length_a   1.000
_cell.length_b   1.000
_cell.length_c   1.000
_cell.angle_alpha   90.00
_cell.angle_beta   90.00
_cell.angle_gamma   90.00
#
_symmetry.space_group_name_H-M   'P 1'
#
loop_
_entity.id
_entity.type
_entity.pdbx_description
1 polymer ?
#
loop_
_entity_poly.entity_id
_entity_poly.type
_entity_poly.pdbx_seq_one_letter_code
_entity_poly.pdbx_strand_id
1 'polypeptide(L)'
;MPEELKLPAGFARRMVDWQRCQGRQHLPWQHTRDPYRVWLSEIMLQQTQVSTVIDYFARFTERFADVGALAQAHEDEVTGLWSGLG
;
A
#
# COMPACT_ATOMS: atom_id res chain seq x y z
N MET A 1 15.96 -19.07 -21.13
CA MET A 1 15.41 -17.76 -21.52
C MET A 1 13.93 -17.79 -21.18
N PRO A 2 13.38 -16.86 -20.39
CA PRO A 2 11.95 -16.86 -20.14
C PRO A 2 11.22 -16.67 -21.47
N GLU A 3 10.13 -17.40 -21.65
CA GLU A 3 9.29 -17.35 -22.84
C GLU A 3 8.70 -15.93 -23.00
N GLU A 4 8.82 -15.35 -24.18
CA GLU A 4 8.39 -13.98 -24.45
C GLU A 4 6.85 -13.93 -24.46
N LEU A 5 6.29 -13.37 -23.39
CA LEU A 5 4.85 -13.33 -23.14
C LEU A 5 4.15 -12.43 -24.18
N LYS A 6 3.54 -13.04 -25.21
CA LYS A 6 2.74 -12.32 -26.21
C LYS A 6 1.38 -11.96 -25.64
N LEU A 7 1.22 -10.72 -25.18
CA LEU A 7 -0.07 -10.21 -24.73
C LEU A 7 -1.02 -9.99 -25.92
N PRO A 8 -2.33 -10.28 -25.78
CA PRO A 8 -3.30 -10.02 -26.84
C PRO A 8 -3.35 -8.53 -27.21
N ALA A 9 -3.64 -8.22 -28.47
CA ALA A 9 -3.83 -6.84 -28.93
C ALA A 9 -4.83 -6.10 -28.02
N GLY A 10 -4.45 -4.91 -27.55
CA GLY A 10 -5.27 -4.09 -26.65
C GLY A 10 -5.41 -4.57 -25.21
N PHE A 11 -4.59 -5.53 -24.75
CA PHE A 11 -4.64 -6.06 -23.37
C PHE A 11 -4.56 -4.95 -22.30
N ALA A 12 -3.53 -4.08 -22.38
CA ALA A 12 -3.35 -3.00 -21.41
C ALA A 12 -4.56 -2.08 -21.34
N ARG A 13 -5.15 -1.75 -22.50
CA ARG A 13 -6.33 -0.90 -22.57
C ARG A 13 -7.54 -1.55 -21.88
N ARG A 14 -7.82 -2.82 -22.20
CA ARG A 14 -8.91 -3.58 -21.56
C ARG A 14 -8.73 -3.70 -20.05
N MET A 15 -7.50 -3.94 -19.59
CA MET A 15 -7.20 -4.01 -18.16
C MET A 15 -7.45 -2.68 -17.45
N VAL A 16 -7.01 -1.56 -18.03
CA VAL A 16 -7.24 -0.21 -17.48
C VAL A 16 -8.73 0.12 -17.49
N ASP A 17 -9.45 -0.16 -18.57
CA ASP A 17 -10.89 0.12 -18.66
C ASP A 17 -11.67 -0.73 -17.63
N TRP A 18 -11.31 -2.00 -17.44
CA TRP A 18 -11.88 -2.84 -16.39
C TRP A 18 -11.56 -2.32 -14.99
N GLN A 19 -10.30 -1.93 -14.71
CA GLN A 19 -9.90 -1.40 -13.39
C GLN A 19 -10.65 -0.11 -13.05
N ARG A 20 -10.93 0.74 -14.05
CA ARG A 20 -11.74 1.95 -13.86
C ARG A 20 -13.19 1.64 -13.49
N CYS A 21 -13.76 0.56 -14.00
CA CYS A 21 -15.16 0.19 -13.76
C CYS A 21 -15.35 -0.74 -12.55
N GLN A 22 -14.37 -1.57 -12.22
CA GLN A 22 -14.50 -2.70 -11.28
C GLN A 22 -13.37 -2.78 -10.25
N GLY A 23 -12.29 -2.00 -10.43
CA GLY A 23 -11.15 -1.99 -9.54
C GLY A 23 -11.48 -1.40 -8.18
N ARG A 24 -10.67 -1.75 -7.17
CA ARG A 24 -10.72 -1.09 -5.86
C ARG A 24 -10.27 0.36 -6.03
N GLN A 25 -11.10 1.28 -5.56
CA GLN A 25 -10.88 2.73 -5.63
C GLN A 25 -11.12 3.43 -4.29
N HIS A 26 -11.16 2.70 -3.17
CA HIS A 26 -11.53 3.31 -1.88
C HIS A 26 -10.50 2.98 -0.79
N LEU A 27 -9.34 2.46 -1.17
CA LEU A 27 -8.28 2.19 -0.19
C LEU A 27 -7.59 3.52 0.19
N PRO A 28 -7.27 3.75 1.47
CA PRO A 28 -6.69 5.01 1.95
C PRO A 28 -5.40 5.43 1.23
N TRP A 29 -4.63 4.47 0.71
CA TRP A 29 -3.35 4.68 0.03
C TRP A 29 -3.47 4.81 -1.51
N GLN A 30 -4.65 4.66 -2.11
CA GLN A 30 -4.83 4.70 -3.58
C GLN A 30 -5.02 6.10 -4.17
N HIS A 31 -5.44 7.08 -3.37
CA HIS A 31 -5.75 8.45 -3.83
C HIS A 31 -4.76 9.50 -3.35
N THR A 32 -3.57 9.06 -2.98
CA THR A 32 -2.50 9.96 -2.57
C THR A 32 -1.36 9.97 -3.58
N ARG A 33 -0.72 11.12 -3.74
CA ARG A 33 0.57 11.26 -4.45
C ARG A 33 1.76 11.24 -3.50
N ASP A 34 1.50 11.04 -2.21
CA ASP A 34 2.52 10.99 -1.16
C ASP A 34 3.30 9.67 -1.24
N PRO A 35 4.61 9.71 -1.59
CA PRO A 35 5.43 8.51 -1.68
C PRO A 35 5.56 7.77 -0.34
N TYR A 36 5.52 8.47 0.79
CA TYR A 36 5.63 7.85 2.12
C TYR A 36 4.42 6.94 2.39
N ARG A 37 3.22 7.45 2.13
CA ARG A 37 1.97 6.70 2.30
C ARG A 37 1.89 5.50 1.35
N VAL A 38 2.32 5.67 0.09
CA VAL A 38 2.37 4.56 -0.87
C VAL A 38 3.36 3.49 -0.38
N TRP A 39 4.60 3.88 -0.08
CA TRP A 39 5.63 2.96 0.43
C TRP A 39 5.17 2.20 1.67
N LEU A 40 4.63 2.91 2.67
CA LEU A 40 4.17 2.31 3.91
C LEU A 40 3.07 1.26 3.65
N SER A 41 2.10 1.57 2.79
CA SER A 41 1.04 0.64 2.43
C SER A 41 1.57 -0.62 1.75
N GLU A 42 2.55 -0.49 0.85
CA GLU A 42 3.16 -1.63 0.17
C GLU A 42 3.91 -2.53 1.15
N ILE A 43 4.65 -1.97 2.11
CA ILE A 43 5.34 -2.76 3.15
C ILE A 43 4.35 -3.55 4.01
N MET A 44 3.26 -2.92 4.47
CA MET A 44 2.23 -3.60 5.25
C MET A 44 1.52 -4.71 4.43
N LEU A 45 1.28 -4.48 3.14
CA LEU A 45 0.56 -5.42 2.27
C LEU A 45 1.38 -6.63 1.81
N GLN A 46 2.70 -6.64 2.03
CA GLN A 46 3.55 -7.79 1.65
C GLN A 46 3.21 -9.07 2.41
N GLN A 47 2.85 -8.95 3.70
CA GLN A 47 2.60 -10.10 4.58
C GLN A 47 1.20 -10.07 5.21
N THR A 48 0.47 -8.96 5.11
CA THR A 48 -0.82 -8.77 5.78
C THR A 48 -1.96 -8.53 4.78
N GLN A 49 -3.14 -9.07 5.08
CA GLN A 49 -4.35 -8.86 4.27
C GLN A 49 -4.86 -7.41 4.36
N VAL A 50 -5.44 -6.91 3.26
CA VAL A 50 -5.95 -5.53 3.12
C VAL A 50 -6.88 -5.11 4.25
N SER A 51 -7.79 -5.97 4.70
CA SER A 51 -8.75 -5.65 5.77
C SER A 51 -8.06 -5.27 7.08
N THR A 52 -6.97 -5.96 7.42
CA THR A 52 -6.18 -5.65 8.62
C THR A 52 -5.34 -4.39 8.40
N VAL A 53 -4.74 -4.23 7.22
CA VAL A 53 -3.88 -3.08 6.91
C VAL A 53 -4.61 -1.74 6.99
N ILE A 54 -5.91 -1.68 6.68
CA ILE A 54 -6.69 -0.42 6.73
C ILE A 54 -6.56 0.26 8.10
N ASP A 55 -6.78 -0.48 9.20
CA ASP A 55 -6.77 0.08 10.54
C ASP A 55 -5.35 0.42 11.02
N TYR A 56 -4.38 -0.43 10.69
CA TYR A 56 -2.97 -0.18 11.03
C TYR A 56 -2.44 1.04 10.28
N PHE A 57 -2.69 1.14 8.98
CA PHE A 57 -2.29 2.27 8.16
C PHE A 57 -2.84 3.59 8.69
N ALA A 58 -4.11 3.63 9.10
CA ALA A 58 -4.72 4.82 9.70
C ALA A 58 -3.99 5.24 10.98
N ARG A 59 -3.80 4.32 11.93
CA ARG A 59 -3.10 4.58 13.20
C ARG A 59 -1.64 4.99 12.99
N PHE A 60 -0.95 4.33 12.05
CA PHE A 60 0.46 4.60 11.76
C PHE A 60 0.65 5.98 11.15
N THR A 61 -0.19 6.36 10.19
CA THR A 61 -0.11 7.68 9.52
C THR A 61 -0.66 8.82 10.39
N GLU A 62 -1.51 8.53 11.37
CA GLU A 62 -1.89 9.49 12.41
C GLU A 62 -0.71 9.77 13.36
N ARG A 63 0.03 8.73 13.77
CA ARG A 63 1.18 8.90 14.66
C ARG A 63 2.43 9.43 13.97
N PHE A 64 2.70 8.93 12.77
CA PHE A 64 3.86 9.25 11.94
C PHE A 64 3.35 9.84 10.62
N ALA A 65 3.08 11.15 10.62
CA ALA A 65 2.47 11.83 9.47
C ALA A 65 3.32 11.78 8.20
N ASP A 66 4.64 11.72 8.36
CA ASP A 66 5.63 11.63 7.29
C ASP A 66 6.84 10.75 7.71
N VAL A 67 7.74 10.52 6.74
CA VAL A 67 8.95 9.71 6.96
C VAL A 67 9.93 10.33 7.96
N GLY A 68 9.93 11.65 8.12
CA GLY A 68 10.77 12.34 9.10
C GLY A 68 10.28 12.10 10.52
N ALA A 69 8.96 12.17 10.73
CA ALA A 69 8.32 11.82 12.00
C ALA A 69 8.57 10.35 12.38
N LEU A 70 8.53 9.44 11.39
CA LEU A 70 8.89 8.03 11.61
C LEU A 70 10.37 7.88 11.98
N ALA A 71 11.28 8.57 11.29
CA ALA A 71 12.71 8.48 11.54
C ALA A 71 13.14 9.04 12.91
N GLN A 72 12.38 9.97 13.48
CA GLN A 72 12.62 10.53 14.81
C GLN A 72 11.97 9.73 15.95
N ALA A 73 11.11 8.76 15.62
CA ALA A 73 10.39 7.97 16.60
C ALA A 73 11.31 6.99 17.33
N HIS A 74 10.95 6.62 18.55
CA HIS A 74 11.64 5.54 19.26
C HIS A 74 11.27 4.20 18.65
N GLU A 75 12.24 3.29 18.53
CA GLU A 75 12.02 1.97 17.92
C GLU A 75 10.91 1.16 18.62
N ASP A 76 10.83 1.23 19.95
CA ASP A 76 9.77 0.57 20.73
C ASP A 76 8.37 1.07 20.36
N GLU A 77 8.25 2.36 20.02
CA GLU A 77 6.97 2.95 19.63
C GLU A 77 6.54 2.47 18.24
N VAL A 78 7.49 2.44 17.31
CA VAL A 78 7.29 1.89 15.96
C VAL A 78 6.88 0.42 16.05
N THR A 79 7.62 -0.37 16.83
CA THR A 79 7.36 -1.80 17.05
C THR A 79 6.01 -2.02 17.74
N GLY A 80 5.67 -1.20 18.73
CA GLY A 80 4.39 -1.26 19.43
C GLY A 80 3.20 -1.01 18.50
N LEU A 81 3.32 -0.05 17.58
CA LEU A 81 2.28 0.22 16.57
C LEU A 81 2.25 -0.82 15.44
N TRP A 82 3.37 -1.50 15.17
CA TRP A 82 3.48 -2.55 14.15
C TRP A 82 3.04 -3.94 14.66
N SER A 83 3.00 -4.13 15.97
CA SER A 83 2.69 -5.41 16.61
C SER A 83 1.34 -5.96 16.14
N GLY A 84 1.35 -7.15 15.53
CA GLY A 84 0.17 -7.83 14.99
C GLY A 84 0.06 -7.83 13.46
N LEU A 85 0.96 -7.15 12.73
CA LEU A 85 1.05 -7.23 11.27
C LEU A 85 1.84 -8.46 10.76
N GLY A 86 2.64 -9.09 11.62
CA GLY A 86 3.58 -10.16 11.26
C GLY A 86 5.01 -9.77 11.59
#